data_AF-S2XSN3-F1
#
_entry.id   AF-S2XSN3-F1
#
_cell.length_a   1.000
_cell.length_b   1.000
_cell.length_c   1.000
_cell.angle_alpha   90.00
_cell.angle_beta   90.00
_cell.angle_gamma   90.00
#
_symmetry.space_group_name_H-M   'P 1'
#
loop_
_entity.id
_entity.type
_entity.pdbx_description
1 polymer ?
#
loop_
_entity_poly.entity_id
_entity_poly.type
_entity_poly.pdbx_seq_one_letter_code
_entity_poly.pdbx_strand_id
1 'polypeptide(L)'
;MPEQFLAVVRGGWIVEGDAQLLKLLRSGYSGGGTREFEDVVQQEVAVNGRGMVDYDLPRSGTERIEMLLRRSLGYACSALAAVPEGRKWPVRGYVSLSSGGLDDEILTAYVTFCSDRPDLPRYADDLDVFTHEALLELSQDDAAGVLSV
;
A
#
# COMPACT_ATOMS: atom_id res chain seq x y z
N MET A 1 10.86 10.13 0.25
CA MET A 1 10.50 8.71 0.19
C MET A 1 11.78 7.87 0.14
N PRO A 2 11.87 6.76 0.90
CA PRO A 2 13.03 5.86 0.86
C PRO A 2 13.32 5.27 -0.54
N GLU A 3 14.59 5.02 -0.85
CA GLU A 3 15.06 4.64 -2.19
C GLU A 3 14.43 3.34 -2.71
N GLN A 4 14.25 2.34 -1.84
CA GLN A 4 13.60 1.09 -2.21
C GLN A 4 12.17 1.27 -2.72
N PHE A 5 11.42 2.23 -2.18
CA PHE A 5 10.05 2.52 -2.64
C PHE A 5 10.06 3.33 -3.94
N LEU A 6 11.03 4.23 -4.12
CA LEU A 6 11.26 4.90 -5.40
C LEU A 6 11.57 3.88 -6.51
N ALA A 7 12.39 2.87 -6.23
CA ALA A 7 12.67 1.80 -7.17
C ALA A 7 11.39 1.04 -7.57
N VAL A 8 10.54 0.70 -6.59
CA VAL A 8 9.24 0.04 -6.84
C VAL A 8 8.36 0.87 -7.76
N VAL A 9 8.18 2.15 -7.48
CA VAL A 9 7.37 3.06 -8.32
C VAL A 9 7.94 3.14 -9.74
N ARG A 10 9.26 3.31 -9.89
CA ARG A 10 9.94 3.36 -11.20
C ARG A 10 9.83 2.05 -11.98
N GLY A 11 9.75 0.92 -11.29
CA GLY A 11 9.51 -0.39 -11.90
C GLY A 11 8.13 -0.52 -12.52
N GLY A 12 7.18 0.31 -12.09
CA GLY A 12 5.84 0.42 -12.65
C GLY A 12 4.93 -0.76 -12.33
N TRP A 13 3.76 -0.73 -12.98
CA TRP A 13 2.68 -1.70 -12.80
C TRP A 13 2.61 -2.71 -13.94
N ILE A 14 2.31 -3.96 -13.61
CA ILE A 14 2.02 -5.03 -14.56
C ILE A 14 0.63 -5.61 -14.28
N VAL A 15 0.11 -6.34 -15.28
CA VAL A 15 -1.07 -7.18 -15.12
C VAL A 15 -0.65 -8.63 -15.33
N GLU A 16 -0.92 -9.47 -14.34
CA GLU A 16 -0.67 -10.92 -14.39
C GLU A 16 -1.99 -11.65 -14.14
N GLY A 17 -2.55 -12.26 -15.19
CA GLY A 17 -3.95 -12.69 -15.16
C GLY A 17 -4.87 -11.49 -15.00
N ASP A 18 -5.68 -11.48 -13.96
CA ASP A 18 -6.52 -10.33 -13.60
C ASP A 18 -5.88 -9.41 -12.56
N ALA A 19 -4.74 -9.79 -11.96
CA ALA A 19 -4.12 -9.04 -10.85
C ALA A 19 -3.33 -7.83 -11.37
N GLN A 20 -3.50 -6.68 -10.71
CA GLN A 20 -2.73 -5.44 -10.95
C GLN A 20 -1.61 -5.31 -9.91
N LEU A 21 -0.37 -5.57 -10.34
CA LEU A 21 0.75 -5.77 -9.43
C LEU A 21 1.89 -4.79 -9.69
N LEU A 22 2.58 -4.39 -8.62
CA LEU A 22 3.83 -3.65 -8.73
C LEU A 22 4.94 -4.60 -9.19
N LYS A 23 5.55 -4.29 -10.34
CA LYS A 23 6.43 -5.22 -11.09
C LYS A 23 7.58 -5.76 -10.24
N LEU A 24 8.30 -4.87 -9.55
CA LEU A 24 9.44 -5.28 -8.73
C LEU A 24 9.00 -6.11 -7.52
N LEU A 25 7.87 -5.77 -6.92
CA LEU A 25 7.32 -6.52 -5.79
C LEU A 25 6.91 -7.92 -6.20
N ARG A 26 6.25 -8.06 -7.37
CA ARG A 26 5.91 -9.36 -7.94
C ARG A 26 7.15 -10.19 -8.26
N SER A 27 8.21 -9.60 -8.81
CA SER A 27 9.45 -10.33 -9.12
C SER A 27 10.18 -10.86 -7.89
N GLY A 28 10.04 -10.19 -6.74
CA GLY A 28 10.61 -10.61 -5.46
C GLY A 28 9.69 -11.52 -4.63
N TYR A 29 8.45 -11.74 -5.06
CA TYR A 29 7.48 -12.55 -4.32
C TYR A 29 7.70 -14.04 -4.56
N SER A 30 7.91 -14.79 -3.47
CA SER A 30 8.23 -16.22 -3.50
C SER A 30 7.08 -17.16 -3.13
N GLY A 31 5.86 -16.65 -2.90
CA GLY A 31 4.67 -17.50 -2.72
C GLY A 31 4.32 -18.26 -4.01
N GLY A 32 3.68 -19.42 -3.89
CA GLY A 32 3.38 -20.40 -4.94
C GLY A 32 2.33 -20.00 -5.98
N GLY A 33 2.18 -18.71 -6.24
CA GLY A 33 1.44 -18.17 -7.39
C GLY A 33 -0.05 -17.95 -7.16
N THR A 34 -0.80 -17.74 -8.24
CA THR A 34 -2.22 -17.31 -8.21
C THR A 34 -3.18 -18.30 -7.54
N ARG A 35 -2.79 -19.58 -7.39
CA ARG A 35 -3.64 -20.62 -6.80
C ARG A 35 -3.63 -20.66 -5.28
N GLU A 36 -2.78 -19.85 -4.64
CA GLU A 36 -2.70 -19.77 -3.17
C GLU A 36 -3.68 -18.78 -2.57
N PHE A 37 -4.27 -17.91 -3.39
CA PHE A 37 -5.17 -16.86 -2.93
C PHE A 37 -6.61 -17.23 -3.22
N GLU A 38 -7.51 -16.90 -2.29
CA GLU A 38 -8.95 -17.13 -2.46
C GLU A 38 -9.51 -16.29 -3.61
N ASP A 39 -8.96 -15.08 -3.78
CA ASP A 39 -9.30 -14.16 -4.86
C ASP A 39 -8.10 -13.28 -5.27
N VAL A 40 -8.33 -12.49 -6.32
CA VAL A 40 -7.33 -11.59 -6.91
C VAL A 40 -6.99 -10.38 -6.03
N VAL A 41 -7.92 -9.91 -5.18
CA VAL A 41 -7.68 -8.80 -4.26
C VAL A 41 -6.72 -9.25 -3.17
N GLN A 42 -6.90 -10.46 -2.62
CA GLN A 42 -5.95 -11.05 -1.67
C GLN A 42 -4.55 -11.21 -2.27
N GLN A 43 -4.45 -11.62 -3.53
CA GLN A 43 -3.18 -11.68 -4.24
C GLN A 43 -2.53 -10.30 -4.34
N GLU A 44 -3.27 -9.29 -4.77
CA GLU A 44 -2.78 -7.91 -4.89
C GLU A 44 -2.33 -7.36 -3.55
N VAL A 45 -3.10 -7.58 -2.48
CA VAL A 45 -2.77 -7.18 -1.10
C VAL A 45 -1.46 -7.82 -0.64
N ALA A 46 -1.32 -9.13 -0.80
CA ALA A 46 -0.15 -9.87 -0.36
C ALA A 46 1.11 -9.47 -1.15
N VAL A 47 0.99 -9.28 -2.45
CA VAL A 47 2.13 -8.96 -3.32
C VAL A 47 2.50 -7.49 -3.24
N ASN A 48 1.53 -6.57 -3.22
CA ASN A 48 1.77 -5.12 -3.28
C ASN A 48 2.00 -4.48 -1.90
N GLY A 49 1.52 -5.11 -0.82
CA GLY A 49 1.60 -4.58 0.54
C GLY A 49 3.02 -4.50 1.08
N ARG A 50 3.44 -3.36 1.65
CA ARG A 50 4.77 -3.20 2.23
C ARG A 50 4.75 -2.40 3.52
N GLY A 51 5.51 -2.88 4.51
CA GLY A 51 5.82 -2.14 5.72
C GLY A 51 6.78 -0.99 5.41
N MET A 52 6.50 0.16 5.98
CA MET A 52 7.31 1.35 5.78
C MET A 52 8.60 1.25 6.57
N VAL A 53 9.70 1.56 5.89
CA VAL A 53 11.02 1.58 6.52
C VAL A 53 11.12 2.72 7.52
N ASP A 54 11.57 2.36 8.72
CA ASP A 54 11.47 3.18 9.94
C ASP A 54 12.62 2.96 10.94
N TYR A 55 13.62 2.14 10.59
CA TYR A 55 14.76 1.83 11.46
C TYR A 55 15.64 3.05 11.79
N ASP A 56 15.54 4.11 10.99
CA ASP A 56 16.24 5.38 11.14
C ASP A 56 15.42 6.43 11.91
N LEU A 57 14.18 6.10 12.31
CA LEU A 57 13.31 7.01 13.04
C LEU A 57 13.45 6.81 14.56
N PRO A 58 13.13 7.86 15.36
CA PRO A 58 12.96 7.70 16.80
C PRO A 58 11.95 6.59 17.13
N ARG A 59 12.06 6.00 18.33
CA ARG A 59 11.14 4.95 18.79
C ARG A 59 9.70 5.44 19.01
N SER A 60 9.52 6.69 19.40
CA SER A 60 8.20 7.27 19.69
C SER A 60 8.20 8.79 19.50
N GLY A 61 7.02 9.41 19.66
CA GLY A 61 6.83 10.86 19.58
C GLY A 61 6.40 11.36 18.20
N THR A 62 6.07 12.65 18.13
CA THR A 62 5.49 13.30 16.95
C THR A 62 6.38 13.19 15.70
N GLU A 63 7.71 13.28 15.86
CA GLU A 63 8.65 13.15 14.74
C GLU A 63 8.50 11.79 14.02
N ARG A 64 8.34 10.70 14.76
CA ARG A 64 8.10 9.37 14.19
C ARG A 64 6.80 9.33 13.39
N ILE A 65 5.72 9.86 13.98
CA ILE A 65 4.38 9.89 13.35
C ILE A 65 4.44 10.65 12.03
N GLU A 66 4.97 11.89 12.06
CA GLU A 66 5.07 12.74 10.88
C GLU A 66 5.92 12.10 9.78
N MET A 67 7.03 11.46 10.16
CA MET A 67 7.91 10.83 9.18
C MET A 67 7.33 9.58 8.57
N LEU A 68 6.67 8.73 9.36
CA LEU A 68 5.91 7.59 8.83
C LEU A 68 4.83 8.05 7.86
N LEU A 69 4.00 9.01 8.25
CA LEU A 69 2.94 9.54 7.39
C LEU A 69 3.48 10.11 6.08
N ARG A 70 4.52 10.96 6.12
CA ARG A 70 5.11 11.54 4.90
C ARG A 70 5.70 10.47 3.99
N ARG A 71 6.33 9.43 4.54
CA ARG A 71 6.89 8.33 3.74
C ARG A 71 5.78 7.48 3.13
N SER A 72 4.75 7.12 3.91
CA SER A 72 3.61 6.34 3.44
C SER A 72 2.84 7.07 2.36
N LEU A 73 2.47 8.33 2.60
CA LEU A 73 1.73 9.15 1.63
C LEU A 73 2.54 9.39 0.36
N GLY A 74 3.83 9.72 0.50
CA GLY A 74 4.72 9.90 -0.64
C GLY A 74 4.80 8.64 -1.49
N TYR A 75 4.83 7.46 -0.88
CA TYR A 75 4.83 6.18 -1.60
C TYR A 75 3.47 5.87 -2.23
N ALA A 76 2.39 5.95 -1.47
CA ALA A 76 1.04 5.70 -1.94
C ALA A 76 0.69 6.59 -3.13
N CYS A 77 0.90 7.90 -3.02
CA CYS A 77 0.58 8.84 -4.08
C CYS A 77 1.45 8.62 -5.33
N SER A 78 2.75 8.40 -5.15
CA SER A 78 3.66 8.16 -6.29
C SER A 78 3.32 6.86 -7.03
N ALA A 79 2.98 5.80 -6.31
CA ALA A 79 2.58 4.53 -6.91
C ALA A 79 1.24 4.63 -7.64
N LEU A 80 0.24 5.30 -7.04
CA LEU A 80 -1.07 5.53 -7.64
C LEU A 80 -0.98 6.41 -8.90
N ALA A 81 -0.17 7.47 -8.86
CA ALA A 81 0.06 8.32 -10.02
C ALA A 81 0.78 7.57 -11.18
N ALA A 82 1.51 6.51 -10.86
CA ALA A 82 2.19 5.67 -11.85
C ALA A 82 1.28 4.55 -12.43
N VAL A 83 0.04 4.40 -11.95
CA VAL A 83 -0.92 3.44 -12.51
C VAL A 83 -1.25 3.86 -13.95
N PRO A 84 -1.02 3.01 -14.97
CA PRO A 84 -1.33 3.35 -16.36
C PRO A 84 -2.82 3.68 -16.56
N GLU A 85 -3.13 4.58 -17.49
CA GLU A 85 -4.52 4.82 -17.88
C GLU A 85 -5.15 3.57 -18.53
N GLY A 86 -6.49 3.49 -18.50
CA GLY A 86 -7.23 2.42 -19.15
C GLY A 86 -7.20 1.08 -18.42
N ARG A 87 -6.82 1.05 -17.13
CA ARG A 87 -7.02 -0.14 -16.28
C ARG A 87 -8.50 -0.49 -16.19
N LYS A 88 -8.79 -1.79 -16.27
CA LYS A 88 -10.15 -2.33 -16.15
C LYS A 88 -10.80 -1.98 -14.82
N TRP A 89 -10.01 -2.01 -13.74
CA TRP A 89 -10.45 -1.74 -12.38
C TRP A 89 -9.60 -0.61 -11.79
N PRO A 90 -10.22 0.39 -11.13
CA PRO A 90 -9.48 1.41 -10.40
C PRO A 90 -8.59 0.76 -9.33
N VAL A 91 -7.42 1.34 -9.08
CA VAL A 91 -6.52 0.92 -8.00
C VAL A 91 -6.67 1.87 -6.82
N ARG A 92 -6.78 1.31 -5.62
CA ARG A 92 -6.79 2.02 -4.33
C ARG A 92 -5.47 1.78 -3.60
N GLY A 93 -5.01 2.80 -2.90
CA GLY A 93 -3.92 2.71 -1.94
C GLY A 93 -4.48 2.79 -0.53
N TYR A 94 -3.95 1.97 0.37
CA TYR A 94 -4.31 1.94 1.79
C TYR A 94 -3.07 2.24 2.60
N VAL A 95 -3.10 3.30 3.39
CA VAL A 95 -2.06 3.64 4.36
C VAL A 95 -2.59 3.33 5.74
N SER A 96 -1.93 2.43 6.44
CA SER A 96 -2.30 2.04 7.79
C SER A 96 -1.19 2.37 8.79
N LEU A 97 -1.59 2.81 9.98
CA LEU A 97 -0.69 3.07 11.11
C LEU A 97 -1.21 2.31 12.32
N SER A 98 -0.39 1.41 12.83
CA SER A 98 -0.73 0.56 13.97
C SER A 98 0.49 0.37 14.87
N SER A 99 0.24 0.19 16.16
CA SER A 99 1.27 -0.22 17.09
C SER A 99 1.68 -1.67 16.81
N GLY A 100 2.98 -1.93 16.84
CA GLY A 100 3.53 -3.27 16.73
C GLY A 100 4.87 -3.39 17.47
N GLY A 101 5.46 -4.58 17.40
CA GLY A 101 6.64 -4.98 18.18
C GLY A 101 6.29 -6.03 19.22
N LEU A 102 7.29 -6.58 19.91
CA LEU A 102 7.06 -7.63 20.91
C LEU A 102 6.17 -7.18 22.08
N ASP A 103 6.10 -5.86 22.32
CA ASP A 103 5.35 -5.22 23.41
C ASP A 103 4.34 -4.16 22.91
N ASP A 104 4.06 -4.09 21.59
CA ASP A 104 3.14 -3.09 20.98
C ASP A 104 3.47 -1.61 21.30
N GLU A 105 4.74 -1.31 21.56
CA GLU A 105 5.18 0.05 21.93
C GLU A 105 5.61 0.92 20.74
N ILE A 106 5.75 0.33 19.55
CA ILE A 106 6.33 1.01 18.39
C ILE A 106 5.28 1.20 17.32
N LEU A 107 4.94 2.46 17.04
CA LEU A 107 4.07 2.79 15.92
C LEU A 107 4.75 2.39 14.61
N THR A 108 4.10 1.58 13.79
CA THR A 108 4.55 1.18 12.46
C THR A 108 3.58 1.69 11.41
N ALA A 109 3.97 1.61 10.13
CA ALA A 109 3.06 1.93 9.04
C ALA A 109 3.16 0.90 7.91
N TYR A 110 2.05 0.66 7.25
CA TYR A 110 1.95 -0.25 6.11
C TYR A 110 1.26 0.45 4.94
N VAL A 111 1.70 0.14 3.73
CA VAL A 111 1.06 0.63 2.50
C VAL A 111 0.69 -0.55 1.61
N THR A 112 -0.58 -0.66 1.27
CA THR A 112 -1.13 -1.73 0.43
C THR A 112 -1.82 -1.15 -0.78
N PHE A 113 -1.83 -1.89 -1.89
CA PHE A 113 -2.59 -1.53 -3.07
C PHE A 113 -3.36 -2.71 -3.62
N CYS A 114 -4.61 -2.47 -3.96
CA CYS A 114 -5.44 -3.43 -4.65
C CYS A 114 -6.48 -2.72 -5.51
N SER A 115 -7.07 -3.47 -6.41
CA SER A 115 -8.12 -3.02 -7.30
C SER A 115 -9.47 -3.02 -6.60
N ASP A 116 -10.26 -1.98 -6.90
CA ASP A 116 -11.65 -1.84 -6.46
C ASP A 116 -12.55 -2.51 -7.48
N ARG A 117 -13.23 -3.60 -7.09
CA ARG A 117 -14.01 -4.44 -7.99
C ARG A 117 -15.44 -4.62 -7.48
N PRO A 118 -16.46 -4.47 -8.34
CA PRO A 118 -17.85 -4.57 -7.92
C PRO A 118 -18.28 -5.99 -7.57
N ASP A 119 -17.55 -7.00 -8.03
CA ASP A 119 -17.85 -8.42 -7.84
C ASP A 119 -17.08 -9.08 -6.69
N LEU A 120 -16.21 -8.33 -5.99
CA LEU A 120 -15.45 -8.81 -4.85
C LEU A 120 -15.63 -7.90 -3.63
N PRO A 121 -15.48 -8.43 -2.40
CA PRO A 121 -15.43 -7.61 -1.19
C PRO A 121 -14.32 -6.55 -1.29
N ARG A 122 -14.53 -5.37 -0.71
CA ARG A 122 -13.44 -4.38 -0.65
C ARG A 122 -12.43 -4.86 0.38
N TYR A 123 -11.17 -4.48 0.17
CA TYR A 123 -10.11 -4.78 1.12
C TYR A 123 -10.40 -4.25 2.52
N ALA A 124 -10.99 -3.07 2.62
CA ALA A 124 -11.48 -2.50 3.87
C ALA A 124 -12.92 -2.00 3.67
N ASP A 125 -13.88 -2.89 3.95
CA ASP A 125 -15.32 -2.60 3.80
C ASP A 125 -15.86 -1.69 4.93
N ASP A 126 -15.29 -1.75 6.13
CA ASP A 126 -15.68 -0.90 7.26
C ASP A 126 -14.43 -0.36 7.98
N LEU A 127 -14.08 0.89 7.66
CA LEU A 127 -12.95 1.59 8.26
C LEU A 127 -13.16 1.84 9.76
N ASP A 128 -14.41 1.86 10.25
CA ASP A 128 -14.74 2.11 11.65
C ASP A 128 -14.52 0.88 12.55
N VAL A 129 -14.26 -0.29 11.96
CA VAL A 129 -13.92 -1.53 12.71
C VAL A 129 -12.46 -1.54 13.16
N PHE A 130 -11.60 -0.68 12.60
CA PHE A 130 -10.19 -0.59 12.97
C PHE A 130 -10.02 0.18 14.30
N THR A 131 -10.11 -0.52 15.42
CA THR A 131 -10.05 0.08 16.77
C THR A 131 -8.63 0.35 17.28
N HIS A 132 -7.62 -0.29 16.67
CA HIS A 132 -6.20 -0.18 17.06
C HIS A 132 -5.29 0.27 15.91
N GLU A 133 -5.89 0.70 14.80
CA GLU A 133 -5.19 1.09 13.59
C GLU A 133 -5.86 2.32 12.99
N ALA A 134 -5.06 3.31 12.60
CA ALA A 134 -5.55 4.40 11.77
C ALA A 134 -5.39 3.97 10.30
N LEU A 135 -6.49 3.98 9.54
CA LEU A 135 -6.49 3.58 8.14
C LEU A 135 -6.96 4.74 7.25
N LEU A 136 -6.21 4.99 6.17
CA LEU A 136 -6.52 5.96 5.14
C LEU A 136 -6.57 5.26 3.78
N GLU A 137 -7.69 5.41 3.08
CA GLU A 137 -7.82 5.00 1.68
C GLU A 137 -7.52 6.19 0.75
N LEU A 138 -6.83 5.93 -0.36
CA LEU A 138 -6.46 6.89 -1.40
C LEU A 138 -6.83 6.36 -2.78
N SER A 139 -7.43 7.21 -3.60
CA SER A 139 -7.64 7.00 -5.03
C SER A 139 -6.51 7.63 -5.87
N GLN A 140 -6.49 7.33 -7.17
CA GLN A 140 -5.62 8.03 -8.12
C GLN A 140 -5.89 9.54 -8.18
N ASP A 141 -7.14 9.97 -8.00
CA ASP A 141 -7.52 11.38 -8.00
C ASP A 141 -7.01 12.09 -6.73
N ASP A 142 -7.10 11.44 -5.56
CA ASP A 142 -6.54 11.96 -4.31
C ASP A 142 -5.03 12.13 -4.43
N ALA A 143 -4.35 11.13 -5.02
CA ALA A 143 -2.91 11.16 -5.26
C ALA A 143 -2.52 12.33 -6.19
N ALA A 144 -3.29 12.56 -7.26
CA ALA A 144 -3.07 13.70 -8.16
C ALA A 144 -3.25 15.04 -7.43
N GLY A 145 -4.26 15.15 -6.55
CA GLY A 145 -4.47 16.30 -5.70
C GLY A 145 -3.27 16.60 -4.80
N VAL A 146 -2.76 15.59 -4.10
CA VAL A 146 -1.60 15.72 -3.18
C VAL A 146 -0.32 16.10 -3.91
N LEU A 147 -0.08 15.55 -5.11
CA LEU A 147 1.14 15.82 -5.88
C LEU A 147 1.11 17.16 -6.63
N SER A 148 -0.05 17.82 -6.70
CA SER A 148 -0.21 19.13 -7.37
C SER A 148 0.11 20.33 -6.47
N VAL A 149 0.37 20.09 -5.18
CA VAL A 149 0.72 21.09 -4.15
C VAL A 149 2.24 21.22 -4.01
#